data_AF-A0A0K9YWU9-F1
#
_entry.id   AF-A0A0K9YWU9-F1
#
_cell.length_a   1.000
_cell.length_b   1.000
_cell.length_c   1.000
_cell.angle_alpha   90.00
_cell.angle_beta   90.00
_cell.angle_gamma   90.00
#
_symmetry.space_group_name_H-M   'P 1'
#
loop_
_entity.id
_entity.type
_entity.pdbx_description
1 polymer ?
#
loop_
_entity_poly.entity_id
_entity_poly.type
_entity_poly.pdbx_seq_one_letter_code
_entity_poly.pdbx_strand_id
1 'polypeptide(L)' 'MNKWLSLAGGLVGGYALLKTPLDGTFLNGLNPLVDGIGLIAMLVFSGALIYTGVRDWFQR' A
#
# COMPACT_ATOMS: atom_id res chain seq x y z
N MET A 1 -1.83 -2.47 -18.10
CA MET A 1 -1.06 -2.89 -16.92
C MET A 1 -1.70 -4.14 -16.33
N ASN A 2 -0.92 -5.15 -15.97
CA ASN A 2 -1.47 -6.39 -15.41
C ASN A 2 -2.02 -6.12 -14.01
N LYS A 3 -3.22 -6.62 -13.70
CA LYS A 3 -3.91 -6.38 -12.41
C LYS A 3 -3.04 -6.70 -11.19
N TRP A 4 -2.28 -7.80 -11.27
CA TRP A 4 -1.30 -8.21 -10.26
C TRP A 4 -0.19 -7.18 -10.03
N LEU A 5 0.34 -6.57 -11.10
CA LEU A 5 1.37 -5.53 -11.00
C LEU A 5 0.83 -4.26 -10.35
N SER A 6 -0.44 -3.90 -10.64
CA SER A 6 -1.07 -2.74 -9.99
C SER A 6 -1.27 -2.94 -8.50
N LEU A 7 -1.66 -4.15 -8.06
CA LEU A 7 -1.85 -4.47 -6.64
C LEU A 7 -0.50 -4.51 -5.89
N ALA A 8 0.51 -5.14 -6.49
CA ALA A 8 1.86 -5.16 -5.92
C ALA A 8 2.47 -3.75 -5.88
N GLY A 9 2.30 -2.95 -6.95
CA GLY A 9 2.76 -1.58 -7.01
C GLY A 9 2.08 -0.69 -5.96
N GLY A 10 0.77 -0.85 -5.73
CA GLY A 10 0.05 -0.15 -4.68
C GLY A 10 0.51 -0.51 -3.27
N LEU A 11 0.80 -1.80 -3.02
CA LEU A 11 1.38 -2.26 -1.75
C LEU A 11 2.76 -1.63 -1.49
N VAL A 12 3.65 -1.68 -2.48
CA VAL A 12 4.99 -1.10 -2.40
C VAL A 12 4.92 0.43 -2.27
N GLY A 13 3.97 1.07 -2.94
CA GLY A 13 3.71 2.50 -2.80
C GLY A 13 3.26 2.87 -1.39
N GLY A 14 2.35 2.11 -0.80
CA GLY A 14 1.95 2.28 0.60
C GLY A 14 3.12 2.12 1.57
N TYR A 15 3.99 1.13 1.35
CA TYR A 15 5.22 0.95 2.13
C TYR A 15 6.16 2.14 2.03
N ALA A 16 6.41 2.61 0.80
CA ALA A 16 7.29 3.74 0.57
C ALA A 16 6.75 4.99 1.28
N LEU A 17 5.43 5.17 1.28
CA LEU A 17 4.77 6.27 1.97
C LEU A 17 5.06 6.24 3.49
N LEU A 18 4.91 5.07 4.13
CA LEU A 18 5.25 4.85 5.55
C LEU A 18 6.75 5.04 5.87
N LYS A 19 7.63 4.88 4.87
CA LYS A 19 9.07 5.05 5.03
C LYS A 19 9.57 6.42 4.59
N THR A 20 8.67 7.34 4.27
CA THR A 20 9.05 8.69 3.88
C THR A 20 9.56 9.44 5.10
N PRO A 21 10.83 9.90 5.12
CA PRO A 21 11.35 10.65 6.25
C PRO A 21 10.78 12.07 6.24
N LEU A 22 9.75 12.33 7.05
CA LEU A 22 9.16 13.65 7.23
C LEU A 22 9.64 14.36 8.50
N ASP A 23 10.32 13.63 9.39
CA ASP A 23 10.89 14.16 10.62
C ASP A 23 11.91 15.26 10.32
N GLY A 24 11.81 16.38 11.04
CA GLY A 24 12.69 17.54 10.84
C GLY A 24 12.45 18.34 9.55
N THR A 25 11.44 17.97 8.76
CA THR A 25 11.04 18.73 7.56
C THR A 25 9.87 19.67 7.83
N PHE A 26 9.62 20.62 6.92
CA PHE A 26 8.41 21.46 6.94
C PHE A 26 7.10 20.64 6.95
N LEU A 27 7.14 19.40 6.45
CA LEU A 27 5.99 18.50 6.33
C LEU A 27 5.77 17.61 7.57
N ASN A 28 6.53 17.79 8.66
CA ASN A 28 6.40 16.99 9.88
C ASN A 28 4.97 17.05 10.48
N GLY A 29 4.24 18.16 10.31
CA GLY A 29 2.84 18.24 10.73
C GLY A 29 1.90 17.26 9.99
N LEU A 30 2.29 16.77 8.81
CA LEU A 30 1.53 15.82 8.00
C LEU A 30 1.91 14.36 8.27
N ASN A 31 2.93 14.11 9.09
CA ASN A 31 3.39 12.76 9.41
C ASN A 31 2.25 11.78 9.76
N PRO A 32 1.30 12.10 10.66
CA PRO A 32 0.21 11.18 10.97
C PRO A 32 -0.75 10.92 9.80
N LEU A 33 -0.90 11.87 8.87
CA LEU A 33 -1.72 11.69 7.67
C LEU A 33 -1.02 10.80 6.65
N VAL A 34 0.27 11.02 6.43
CA VAL A 34 1.09 10.23 5.50
C VAL A 34 1.20 8.79 6.00
N ASP A 35 1.42 8.61 7.30
CA ASP A 35 1.42 7.29 7.93
C ASP A 35 0.04 6.60 7.83
N GLY A 36 -1.03 7.34 8.11
CA GLY A 36 -2.39 6.83 8.01
C GLY A 36 -2.72 6.34 6.60
N ILE A 37 -2.40 7.14 5.57
CA ILE A 37 -2.63 6.78 4.16
C ILE A 37 -1.76 5.59 3.76
N GLY A 38 -0.48 5.57 4.16
CA GLY A 38 0.45 4.48 3.85
C GLY A 38 -0.03 3.15 4.44
N LEU A 39 -0.52 3.17 5.68
CA LEU A 39 -1.09 2.00 6.35
C LEU A 39 -2.37 1.51 5.66
N ILE A 40 -3.30 2.42 5.36
CA ILE A 40 -4.55 2.07 4.66
C ILE A 40 -4.24 1.48 3.29
N ALA A 41 -3.32 2.09 2.53
CA ALA A 41 -2.90 1.59 1.23
C ALA A 41 -2.32 0.17 1.36
N MET A 42 -1.42 -0.07 2.30
CA MET A 42 -0.89 -1.42 2.55
C MET A 42 -1.98 -2.44 2.86
N LEU A 43 -2.93 -2.11 3.73
CA LEU A 43 -4.02 -3.01 4.11
C LEU A 43 -4.92 -3.34 2.92
N VAL A 44 -5.34 -2.32 2.17
CA VAL A 44 -6.24 -2.50 1.01
C VAL A 44 -5.55 -3.30 -0.09
N PHE A 45 -4.33 -2.94 -0.46
CA PHE A 45 -3.62 -3.62 -1.54
C PHE A 45 -3.17 -5.03 -1.16
N SER A 46 -2.75 -5.27 0.08
CA SER A 46 -2.45 -6.64 0.56
C SER A 46 -3.70 -7.52 0.60
N GLY A 47 -4.81 -7.00 1.15
CA GLY A 47 -6.08 -7.72 1.19
C GLY A 47 -6.60 -8.05 -0.21
N ALA A 48 -6.50 -7.09 -1.14
CA ALA A 48 -6.86 -7.31 -2.53
C ALA A 48 -5.95 -8.36 -3.20
N LEU A 49 -4.65 -8.34 -2.95
CA LEU A 49 -3.69 -9.33 -3.44
C LEU A 49 -4.05 -10.74 -2.97
N ILE A 50 -4.29 -10.90 -1.67
CA ILE A 50 -4.69 -12.18 -1.06
C ILE A 50 -6.00 -12.65 -1.68
N TYR A 51 -7.01 -11.78 -1.75
CA TYR A 51 -8.30 -12.11 -2.34
C TYR A 51 -8.18 -12.55 -3.79
N THR A 52 -7.42 -11.82 -4.63
CA THR A 52 -7.21 -12.21 -6.02
C THR A 52 -6.44 -13.51 -6.16
N GLY A 53 -5.42 -13.73 -5.32
CA GLY A 53 -4.65 -14.98 -5.33
C GLY A 53 -5.48 -16.18 -4.94
N VAL A 54 -6.26 -16.07 -3.86
CA VAL A 54 -7.15 -17.14 -3.39
C VAL A 54 -8.25 -17.42 -4.41
N ARG A 55 -8.88 -16.37 -4.97
CA ARG A 55 -9.92 -16.54 -5.99
C ARG A 55 -9.37 -17.20 -7.25
N ASP A 56 -8.23 -16.74 -7.76
CA ASP A 56 -7.63 -17.31 -8.97
C ASP A 56 -7.15 -18.76 -8.73
N TRP A 57 -6.81 -19.12 -7.48
CA TRP A 57 -6.48 -20.50 -7.11
C TRP A 57 -7.70 -21.42 -7.11
N PHE A 58 -8.85 -20.97 -6.59
CA PHE A 58 -10.09 -21.76 -6.57
C PHE A 58 -10.84 -21.78 -7.91
N GLN A 59 -10.58 -20.83 -8.81
CA GLN A 59 -11.18 -20.77 -10.15
C GLN A 59 -10.36 -21.51 -11.22
N ARG A 60 -9.26 -22.15 -10.83
CA ARG A 60 -8.49 -23.09 -11.64
C ARG A 60 -8.94 -24.52 -11.38
#